data_AF-A0A357CIQ8-F1
#
_entry.id   AF-A0A357CIQ8-F1
#
_cell.length_a   1.000
_cell.length_b   1.000
_cell.length_c   1.000
_cell.angle_alpha   90.00
_cell.angle_beta   90.00
_cell.angle_gamma   90.00
#
_symmetry.space_group_name_H-M   'P 1'
#
loop_
_entity.id
_entity.type
_entity.pdbx_description
1 polymer ?
#
loop_
_entity_poly.entity_id
_entity_poly.type
_entity_poly.pdbx_seq_one_letter_code
_entity_poly.pdbx_strand_id
1 'polypeptide(L)' 'PLDMLAELRSDNQALIASMREAHDLCDEENDVATTSLIEVWIDQAERRVWFLYEASRRGDPAGH' A
#
# COMPACT_ATOMS: atom_id res chain seq x y z
N PRO A 1 -19.23 -0.79 -7.25
CA PRO A 1 -17.79 -1.04 -7.53
C PRO A 1 -16.86 -0.04 -6.82
N LEU A 2 -17.22 1.24 -6.74
CA LEU A 2 -16.41 2.25 -6.04
C LEU A 2 -16.22 1.93 -4.54
N ASP A 3 -17.25 1.45 -3.86
CA ASP A 3 -17.13 1.05 -2.46
C ASP A 3 -16.16 -0.13 -2.27
N MET A 4 -16.20 -1.14 -3.14
CA MET A 4 -15.23 -2.25 -3.13
C MET A 4 -13.80 -1.78 -3.38
N LEU A 5 -13.60 -0.77 -4.25
CA LEU A 5 -12.27 -0.18 -4.47
C LEU A 5 -11.80 0.64 -3.27
N ALA A 6 -12.72 1.32 -2.57
CA ALA A 6 -12.41 2.06 -1.36
C ALA A 6 -12.04 1.14 -0.20
N GLU A 7 -12.78 0.04 -0.02
CA GLU A 7 -12.47 -1.03 0.93
C GLU A 7 -11.11 -1.65 0.63
N LEU A 8 -10.88 -2.10 -0.60
CA LEU A 8 -9.60 -2.68 -1.01
C LEU A 8 -8.42 -1.70 -0.82
N ARG A 9 -8.63 -0.40 -1.05
CA ARG A 9 -7.61 0.62 -0.77
C ARG A 9 -7.31 0.71 0.72
N SER A 10 -8.34 0.72 1.56
CA SER A 10 -8.20 0.72 3.02
C SER A 10 -7.44 -0.51 3.50
N ASP A 11 -7.72 -1.68 2.93
CA ASP A 11 -7.02 -2.93 3.26
C ASP A 11 -5.54 -2.86 2.89
N ASN A 12 -5.20 -2.27 1.74
CA ASN A 12 -3.79 -2.06 1.37
C ASN A 12 -3.09 -1.08 2.33
N GLN A 13 -3.79 -0.06 2.84
CA GLN A 13 -3.24 0.85 3.85
C GLN A 13 -2.98 0.12 5.18
N ALA A 14 -3.91 -0.73 5.63
CA ALA A 14 -3.72 -1.57 6.81
C ALA A 14 -2.56 -2.55 6.62
N LEU A 15 -2.44 -3.16 5.43
CA LEU A 15 -1.33 -4.04 5.09
C LEU A 15 0.03 -3.34 5.15
N ILE A 16 0.13 -2.10 4.64
CA ILE A 16 1.36 -1.29 4.74
C ILE A 16 1.72 -1.02 6.20
N ALA A 17 0.73 -0.70 7.05
CA ALA A 17 0.98 -0.47 8.47
C ALA A 17 1.57 -1.72 9.15
N SER A 18 0.96 -2.89 8.92
CA SER A 18 1.48 -4.16 9.45
C SER A 18 2.86 -4.52 8.89
N MET A 19 3.13 -4.23 7.62
CA MET A 19 4.46 -4.44 7.03
C MET A 19 5.51 -3.52 7.65
N ARG A 20 5.17 -2.27 7.99
CA ARG A 20 6.09 -1.36 8.69
C ARG A 20 6.42 -1.87 10.09
N GLU A 21 5.43 -2.37 10.83
CA GLU A 21 5.66 -3.00 12.13
C GLU A 21 6.58 -4.24 12.02
N ALA A 22 6.35 -5.09 11.00
CA ALA A 22 7.19 -6.26 10.75
C ALA A 22 8.61 -5.88 10.30
N HIS A 23 8.75 -4.84 9.49
CA HIS A 23 10.03 -4.26 9.08
C HIS A 23 10.84 -3.84 10.31
N ASP A 24 10.23 -3.06 11.21
CA ASP A 24 10.92 -2.53 12.39
C ASP A 24 11.39 -3.68 13.31
N LEU A 25 10.57 -4.72 13.49
CA LEU A 25 10.97 -5.93 14.21
C LEU A 25 12.17 -6.65 13.56
N CYS A 26 12.17 -6.80 12.23
CA CYS A 26 13.28 -7.44 11.52
C CYS A 26 14.56 -6.60 11.58
N ASP A 27 14.44 -5.26 11.50
CA ASP A 27 15.56 -4.34 11.63
C ASP A 27 16.20 -4.40 13.03
N GLU A 28 15.38 -4.42 14.09
CA GLU A 28 15.83 -4.59 15.48
C GLU A 28 16.67 -5.88 15.66
N GLU A 29 16.26 -6.97 15.01
CA GLU A 29 16.95 -8.27 15.05
C GLU A 29 18.09 -8.40 14.02
N ASN A 30 18.41 -7.33 13.28
CA ASN A 30 19.42 -7.30 12.21
C ASN A 30 19.15 -8.33 11.08
N ASP A 31 17.89 -8.69 10.83
CA ASP A 31 17.49 -9.55 9.70
C ASP A 31 17.36 -8.73 8.40
N VAL A 32 18.53 -8.38 7.87
CA VAL A 32 18.64 -7.56 6.64
C VAL A 32 17.92 -8.18 5.44
N ALA A 33 17.90 -9.50 5.35
CA ALA A 33 17.28 -10.21 4.23
C ALA A 33 15.76 -10.03 4.24
N THR A 34 15.13 -10.21 5.39
CA THR A 34 13.68 -10.04 5.52
C THR A 34 13.28 -8.57 5.41
N THR A 35 14.01 -7.65 6.05
CA THR A 35 13.79 -6.20 5.93
C THR A 35 13.76 -5.76 4.46
N SER A 36 14.75 -6.18 3.68
CA SER A 36 14.85 -5.84 2.25
C SER A 36 13.65 -6.35 1.42
N LEU A 37 13.09 -7.52 1.75
CA LEU A 37 11.90 -8.04 1.08
C LEU A 37 10.65 -7.24 1.44
N ILE A 38 10.52 -6.87 2.72
CA ILE A 38 9.38 -6.09 3.22
C ILE A 38 9.35 -4.70 2.56
N GLU A 39 10.49 -4.03 2.43
CA GLU A 39 10.58 -2.73 1.75
C GLU A 39 10.02 -2.77 0.31
N VAL A 40 10.37 -3.83 -0.44
CA VAL A 40 9.85 -4.05 -1.80
C VAL A 40 8.33 -4.24 -1.79
N TRP A 41 7.79 -4.96 -0.80
CA TRP A 41 6.35 -5.16 -0.70
C TRP A 41 5.60 -3.90 -0.26
N ILE A 42 6.20 -3.08 0.61
CA ILE A 42 5.66 -1.76 0.99
C ILE A 42 5.54 -0.86 -0.24
N ASP A 43 6.58 -0.70 -1.06
CA ASP A 43 6.52 0.13 -2.28
C ASP A 43 5.41 -0.35 -3.23
N GLN A 44 5.29 -1.67 -3.41
CA GLN A 44 4.22 -2.24 -4.24
C GLN A 44 2.83 -1.96 -3.68
N ALA A 45 2.63 -2.08 -2.37
CA ALA A 45 1.35 -1.81 -1.72
C ALA A 45 1.00 -0.32 -1.77
N GLU A 46 1.96 0.58 -1.56
CA GLU A 46 1.79 2.03 -1.70
C GLU A 46 1.38 2.39 -3.14
N ARG A 47 2.00 1.76 -4.14
CA ARG A 47 1.61 1.92 -5.54
C ARG A 47 0.19 1.42 -5.81
N ARG A 48 -0.23 0.29 -5.22
CA ARG A 48 -1.62 -0.19 -5.31
C ARG A 48 -2.60 0.81 -4.70
N VAL A 49 -2.28 1.40 -3.54
CA VAL A 49 -3.11 2.45 -2.91
C VAL A 49 -3.30 3.63 -3.87
N TRP A 50 -2.22 4.09 -4.51
CA TRP A 50 -2.30 5.17 -5.49
C TRP A 50 -3.17 4.81 -6.71
N PHE A 51 -2.96 3.64 -7.31
CA PHE A 51 -3.77 3.19 -8.46
C PHE A 51 -5.25 3.01 -8.10
N LEU A 52 -5.55 2.46 -6.92
CA LEU A 52 -6.93 2.30 -6.46
C LEU A 52 -7.59 3.65 -6.18
N TYR A 53 -6.84 4.62 -5.65
CA TYR A 53 -7.31 5.98 -5.50
C TYR A 53 -7.66 6.59 -6.85
N GLU A 54 -6.75 6.56 -7.83
CA GLU A 54 -7.00 7.10 -9.17
C GLU A 54 -8.14 6.38 -9.90
N ALA A 55 -8.24 5.05 -9.79
CA ALA A 55 -9.35 4.28 -10.37
C ALA A 55 -10.72 4.60 -9.72
N SER A 56 -10.71 5.05 -8.47
CA SER A 56 -11.92 5.45 -7.73
C SER A 56 -12.31 6.92 -7.94
N ARG A 57 -11.42 7.76 -8.51
CA ARG A 57 -11.79 9.11 -8.95
C ARG A 57 -12.77 8.96 -10.11
N ARG A 58 -13.99 9.48 -9.94
CA ARG A 58 -14.89 9.72 -11.08
C ARG A 58 -14.11 10.58 -12.06
N GLY A 59 -14.00 10.13 -13.32
CA GLY A 59 -13.39 10.91 -14.38
C GLY A 59 -13.99 12.31 -14.33
N ASP A 60 -13.17 13.31 -14.03
CA ASP A 60 -13.61 14.69 -14.08
C ASP A 60 -13.99 14.98 -15.54
N PRO A 61 -15.25 15.30 -15.87
CA PRO A 61 -15.61 15.67 -17.23
C PRO A 61 -14.94 16.98 -17.66
N ALA A 62 -14.30 17.70 -16.74
CA ALA A 62 -13.65 18.99 -16.97
C ALA A 62 -12.15 18.90 -17.31
N GLY A 63 -11.69 17.76 -17.83
CA GLY A 63 -10.41 17.70 -18.54
C GLY A 63 -10.51 18.37 -19.91
N HIS A 64 -10.57 19.71 -19.93
CA HIS A 64 -10.23 20.53 -21.10
C HIS A 64 -8.73 20.82 -21.08
#